data_AF-A0A086J4C6-F1
#
_entry.id   AF-A0A086J4C6-F1
#
_cell.length_a   1.000
_cell.length_b   1.000
_cell.length_c   1.000
_cell.angle_alpha   90.00
_cell.angle_beta   90.00
_cell.angle_gamma   90.00
#
_symmetry.space_group_name_H-M   'P 1'
#
loop_
_entity.id
_entity.type
_entity.pdbx_description
1 polymer ?
#
loop_
_entity_poly.entity_id
_entity_poly.type
_entity_poly.pdbx_seq_one_letter_code
_entity_poly.pdbx_strand_id
1 'polypeptide(L)'
;MRLSQRTNRRKQSKVNRGRSRYSRMADKKEEVLRNEIVHNTLSKLQITDAPNSNQIIYVVKRANLSSTVVLAAVSLLFTARERLGAYVQQAQRNPKACKDKGASLEVASLLYNSTYILFSVCLVVTSKYLIDRSYINRTWANILMINKRALNEYEMCLLEVLDYRINVSMVSMNSIIEKIEETDQGKKEKRENKFFRNIKRIMSCLFKNIR
;
A
#
# COMPACT_ATOMS: atom_id res chain seq x y z
N MET A 1 -1.78 8.06 62.82
CA MET A 1 -0.89 8.30 61.65
C MET A 1 -0.32 7.01 60.99
N ARG A 2 -1.07 5.89 60.93
CA ARG A 2 -0.59 4.61 60.35
C ARG A 2 -1.60 3.90 59.41
N LEU A 3 -2.57 4.63 58.86
CA LEU A 3 -3.57 4.08 57.92
C LEU A 3 -3.40 4.58 56.48
N SER A 4 -2.60 5.64 56.25
CA SER A 4 -2.38 6.23 54.91
C SER A 4 -1.32 5.49 54.06
N GLN A 5 -0.43 4.70 54.67
CA GLN A 5 0.64 4.00 53.93
C GLN A 5 0.21 2.63 53.35
N ARG A 6 -0.88 2.02 53.82
CA ARG A 6 -1.35 0.71 53.33
C ARG A 6 -2.14 0.80 52.02
N THR A 7 -2.77 1.93 51.73
CA THR A 7 -3.57 2.14 50.49
C THR A 7 -2.69 2.41 49.26
N ASN A 8 -1.49 2.98 49.43
CA ASN A 8 -0.59 3.25 48.30
C ASN A 8 0.11 1.99 47.75
N ARG A 9 0.43 0.99 48.59
CA ARG A 9 1.05 -0.27 48.11
C ARG A 9 0.09 -1.15 47.31
N ARG A 10 -1.21 -1.14 47.62
CA ARG A 10 -2.22 -1.92 46.85
C ARG A 10 -2.47 -1.34 45.46
N LYS A 11 -2.43 -0.01 45.29
CA LYS A 11 -2.58 0.64 43.97
C LYS A 11 -1.38 0.39 43.05
N GLN A 12 -0.14 0.39 43.54
CA GLN A 12 1.04 0.07 42.72
C GLN A 12 1.10 -1.41 42.28
N SER A 13 0.66 -2.36 43.11
CA SER A 13 0.64 -3.79 42.72
C SER A 13 -0.39 -4.13 41.63
N LYS A 14 -1.50 -3.39 41.54
CA LYS A 14 -2.50 -3.56 40.47
C LYS A 14 -2.07 -2.89 39.16
N VAL A 15 -1.35 -1.77 39.22
CA VAL A 15 -0.78 -1.10 38.03
C VAL A 15 0.30 -1.97 37.37
N ASN A 16 1.13 -2.67 38.16
CA ASN A 16 2.15 -3.58 37.62
C ASN A 16 1.58 -4.90 37.07
N ARG A 17 0.44 -5.39 37.57
CA ARG A 17 -0.23 -6.58 37.01
C ARG A 17 -1.03 -6.29 35.73
N GLY A 18 -1.49 -5.05 35.54
CA GLY A 18 -2.16 -4.60 34.32
C GLY A 18 -1.20 -4.35 33.14
N ARG A 19 0.02 -3.85 33.39
CA ARG A 19 1.05 -3.68 32.34
C ARG A 19 1.62 -5.01 31.83
N SER A 20 1.61 -6.06 32.64
CA SER A 20 2.19 -7.36 32.27
C SER A 20 1.35 -8.17 31.26
N ARG A 21 0.02 -7.96 31.21
CA ARG A 21 -0.85 -8.69 30.25
C ARG A 21 -0.99 -8.02 28.89
N TYR A 22 -0.87 -6.69 28.79
CA TYR A 22 -0.85 -6.01 27.49
C TYR A 22 0.51 -6.07 26.79
N SER A 23 1.59 -6.35 27.53
CA SER A 23 2.92 -6.53 26.93
C SER A 23 3.14 -7.91 26.29
N ARG A 24 2.20 -8.86 26.44
CA ARG A 24 2.32 -10.22 25.88
C ARG A 24 1.57 -10.45 24.56
N MET A 25 0.82 -9.46 24.07
CA MET A 25 0.20 -9.53 22.74
C MET A 25 0.97 -8.74 21.66
N ALA A 26 2.12 -8.15 22.02
CA ALA A 26 2.90 -7.27 21.17
C ALA A 26 4.03 -7.96 20.38
N ASP A 27 4.10 -9.29 20.38
CA ASP A 27 5.20 -10.03 19.72
C ASP A 27 4.71 -11.11 18.73
N LYS A 28 3.60 -10.85 18.03
CA LYS A 28 3.61 -11.24 16.62
C LYS A 28 4.36 -10.15 15.89
N LYS A 29 5.69 -10.21 15.92
CA LYS A 29 6.53 -9.58 14.92
C LYS A 29 5.99 -10.09 13.59
N GLU A 30 5.13 -9.31 12.97
CA GLU A 30 4.77 -9.48 11.57
C GLU A 30 6.12 -9.58 10.88
N GLU A 31 6.40 -10.77 10.37
CA GLU A 31 7.70 -11.14 9.83
C GLU A 31 8.00 -10.11 8.75
N VAL A 32 8.82 -9.10 9.08
CA VAL A 32 9.24 -8.03 8.17
C VAL A 32 10.05 -8.74 7.10
N LEU A 33 9.33 -9.23 6.10
CA LEU A 33 9.90 -10.02 5.02
C LEU A 33 10.88 -9.11 4.28
N ARG A 34 12.08 -9.66 4.11
CA ARG A 34 13.28 -8.93 3.71
C ARG A 34 13.01 -8.06 2.50
N ASN A 35 13.57 -6.85 2.53
CA ASN A 35 13.59 -5.84 1.47
C ASN A 35 13.80 -6.42 0.05
N GLU A 36 14.44 -7.59 -0.07
CA GLU A 36 14.56 -8.39 -1.30
C GLU A 36 13.24 -8.67 -2.03
N ILE A 37 12.13 -8.95 -1.33
CA ILE A 37 10.85 -9.25 -2.00
C ILE A 37 10.26 -7.98 -2.59
N VAL A 38 10.26 -6.88 -1.83
CA VAL A 38 9.81 -5.58 -2.33
C VAL A 38 10.67 -5.17 -3.53
N HIS A 39 12.00 -5.27 -3.40
CA HIS A 39 12.93 -4.96 -4.47
C HIS A 39 12.67 -5.81 -5.72
N ASN A 40 12.54 -7.14 -5.57
CA ASN A 40 12.26 -8.04 -6.68
C ASN A 40 10.89 -7.79 -7.32
N THR A 41 9.86 -7.46 -6.52
CA THR A 41 8.52 -7.12 -7.04
C THR A 41 8.60 -5.85 -7.88
N LEU A 42 9.23 -4.79 -7.36
CA LEU A 42 9.36 -3.51 -8.06
C LEU A 42 10.25 -3.62 -9.31
N SER A 43 11.35 -4.38 -9.24
CA SER A 43 12.24 -4.63 -10.38
C SER A 43 11.57 -5.43 -11.49
N LYS A 44 10.77 -6.45 -11.16
CA LYS A 44 10.08 -7.28 -12.16
C LYS A 44 8.89 -6.59 -12.81
N LEU A 45 8.23 -5.69 -12.09
CA LEU A 45 7.07 -4.94 -12.58
C LEU A 45 7.41 -3.82 -13.57
N GLN A 46 8.69 -3.64 -13.91
CA GLN A 46 9.15 -2.54 -14.77
C GLN A 46 8.65 -1.16 -14.27
N ILE A 47 8.41 -1.02 -12.96
CA ILE A 47 8.26 0.32 -12.32
C ILE A 47 9.62 1.06 -12.32
N THR A 48 10.65 0.40 -12.88
CA THR A 48 12.03 0.83 -13.04
C THR A 48 12.22 1.69 -14.29
N ASP A 49 11.70 2.90 -14.27
CA ASP A 49 12.51 3.99 -14.80
C ASP A 49 13.57 4.27 -13.73
N ALA A 50 14.85 4.05 -14.07
CA ALA A 50 15.98 3.90 -13.15
C ALA A 50 16.14 4.93 -11.99
N PRO A 51 15.70 6.20 -12.07
CA PRO A 51 15.76 7.11 -10.91
C PRO A 51 14.65 6.89 -9.86
N ASN A 52 13.49 6.33 -10.25
CA ASN A 52 12.28 6.31 -9.42
C ASN A 52 12.23 5.11 -8.45
N SER A 53 12.89 3.99 -8.78
CA SER A 53 12.88 2.78 -7.96
C SER A 53 13.52 2.98 -6.58
N ASN A 54 14.64 3.71 -6.51
CA ASN A 54 15.31 4.04 -5.25
C ASN A 54 14.46 4.94 -4.36
N GLN A 55 13.72 5.88 -4.95
CA GLN A 55 12.80 6.74 -4.21
C GLN A 55 11.64 5.92 -3.63
N ILE A 56 11.05 5.01 -4.41
CA ILE A 56 10.00 4.12 -3.91
C ILE A 56 10.52 3.22 -2.78
N ILE A 57 11.71 2.63 -2.92
CA ILE A 57 12.33 1.84 -1.85
C ILE A 57 12.53 2.68 -0.59
N TYR A 58 12.99 3.91 -0.75
CA TYR A 58 13.12 4.85 0.36
C TYR A 58 11.77 5.13 1.03
N VAL A 59 10.72 5.40 0.25
CA VAL A 59 9.35 5.63 0.76
C VAL A 59 8.85 4.42 1.54
N VAL A 60 8.97 3.21 0.99
CA VAL A 60 8.56 1.96 1.65
C VAL A 60 9.28 1.78 2.99
N LYS A 61 10.60 2.01 3.02
CA LYS A 61 11.40 1.89 4.25
C LYS A 61 11.04 2.98 5.26
N ARG A 62 10.93 4.23 4.82
CA ARG A 62 10.67 5.39 5.69
C ARG A 62 9.26 5.35 6.28
N ALA A 63 8.28 4.87 5.51
CA ALA A 63 6.92 4.67 5.96
C ALA A 63 6.72 3.33 6.69
N ASN A 64 7.76 2.50 6.78
CA ASN A 64 7.74 1.17 7.40
C ASN A 64 6.58 0.30 6.87
N LEU A 65 6.39 0.27 5.55
CA LEU A 65 5.30 -0.48 4.94
C LEU A 65 5.61 -1.97 4.87
N SER A 66 4.62 -2.79 5.21
CA SER A 66 4.71 -4.24 5.07
C SER A 66 4.63 -4.66 3.60
N SER A 67 5.18 -5.82 3.26
CA SER A 67 5.10 -6.38 1.90
C SER A 67 3.65 -6.56 1.44
N THR A 68 2.76 -6.87 2.38
CA THR A 68 1.30 -6.91 2.21
C THR A 68 0.76 -5.63 1.57
N VAL A 69 1.09 -4.48 2.14
CA VAL A 69 0.64 -3.16 1.64
C VAL A 69 1.26 -2.85 0.28
N VAL A 70 2.54 -3.19 0.09
CA VAL A 70 3.22 -2.99 -1.19
C VAL A 70 2.58 -3.83 -2.30
N LEU A 71 2.26 -5.10 -2.05
CA LEU A 71 1.60 -5.97 -3.02
C LEU A 71 0.17 -5.50 -3.33
N ALA A 72 -0.57 -5.06 -2.31
CA ALA A 72 -1.87 -4.43 -2.49
C ALA A 72 -1.76 -3.17 -3.37
N ALA A 73 -0.75 -2.33 -3.14
CA ALA A 73 -0.51 -1.13 -3.93
C ALA A 73 -0.15 -1.46 -5.38
N VAL A 74 0.61 -2.53 -5.61
CA VAL A 74 0.89 -3.04 -6.96
C VAL A 74 -0.41 -3.48 -7.64
N SER A 75 -1.27 -4.20 -6.93
CA SER A 75 -2.56 -4.59 -7.48
C SER A 75 -3.42 -3.39 -7.83
N LEU A 76 -3.46 -2.40 -6.95
CA LEU A 76 -4.20 -1.17 -7.18
C LEU A 76 -3.63 -0.39 -8.37
N LEU A 77 -2.31 -0.35 -8.54
CA LEU A 77 -1.63 0.33 -9.65
C LEU A 77 -2.13 -0.15 -11.01
N PHE A 78 -2.26 -1.46 -11.22
CA PHE A 78 -2.72 -2.00 -12.50
C PHE A 78 -4.17 -1.58 -12.80
N THR A 79 -5.06 -1.75 -11.81
CA THR A 79 -6.46 -1.33 -11.93
C THR A 79 -6.56 0.18 -12.16
N ALA A 80 -5.75 0.97 -11.44
CA ALA A 80 -5.70 2.42 -11.56
C ALA A 80 -5.25 2.86 -12.94
N ARG A 81 -4.20 2.26 -13.52
CA ARG A 81 -3.73 2.61 -14.87
C ARG A 81 -4.79 2.36 -15.93
N GLU A 82 -5.48 1.22 -15.86
CA GLU A 82 -6.56 0.90 -16.80
C GLU A 82 -7.70 1.92 -16.71
N ARG A 83 -8.16 2.21 -15.49
CA ARG A 83 -9.27 3.15 -15.25
C ARG A 83 -8.91 4.60 -15.58
N LEU A 84 -7.70 5.04 -15.22
CA LEU A 84 -7.20 6.36 -15.59
C LEU A 84 -7.03 6.50 -17.11
N GLY A 85 -6.50 5.48 -17.78
CA GLY A 85 -6.37 5.48 -19.24
C GLY A 85 -7.71 5.63 -19.94
N ALA A 86 -8.71 4.84 -19.53
CA ALA A 86 -10.07 4.95 -20.04
C ALA A 86 -10.69 6.32 -19.75
N TYR A 87 -10.50 6.86 -18.54
CA TYR A 87 -11.00 8.18 -18.15
C TYR A 87 -10.39 9.30 -19.00
N VAL A 88 -9.07 9.32 -19.15
CA VAL A 88 -8.35 10.34 -19.93
C VAL A 88 -8.78 10.30 -21.40
N GLN A 89 -8.88 9.12 -21.99
CA GLN A 89 -9.35 8.97 -23.37
C GLN A 89 -10.81 9.43 -23.54
N GLN A 90 -11.69 9.08 -22.61
CA GLN A 90 -13.09 9.50 -22.64
C GLN A 90 -13.22 11.02 -22.52
N ALA A 91 -12.48 11.62 -21.60
CA ALA A 91 -12.50 13.07 -21.38
C ALA A 91 -11.95 13.86 -22.58
N GLN A 92 -10.92 13.33 -23.26
CA GLN A 92 -10.41 13.90 -24.50
C GLN A 92 -11.43 13.83 -25.65
N ARG A 93 -12.18 12.72 -25.76
CA ARG A 93 -13.18 12.54 -26.81
C ARG A 93 -14.47 13.34 -26.58
N ASN A 94 -14.86 13.54 -25.32
CA ASN A 94 -16.07 14.28 -24.99
C ASN A 94 -15.88 15.19 -23.76
N PRO A 95 -15.30 16.40 -23.95
CA PRO A 95 -14.99 17.32 -22.86
C PRO A 95 -16.23 17.80 -22.08
N LYS A 96 -17.42 17.78 -22.71
CA LYS A 96 -18.67 18.26 -22.09
C LYS A 96 -19.27 17.24 -21.11
N ALA A 97 -19.01 15.95 -21.30
CA ALA A 97 -19.55 14.88 -20.45
C ALA A 97 -18.79 14.66 -19.13
N CYS A 98 -17.56 15.18 -19.01
CA CYS A 98 -16.74 14.99 -17.80
C CYS A 98 -16.89 16.10 -16.75
N LYS A 99 -17.71 17.14 -16.99
CA LYS A 99 -17.91 18.23 -16.01
C LYS A 99 -18.52 17.78 -14.69
N ASP A 100 -19.19 16.63 -14.66
CA ASP A 100 -19.86 16.08 -13.48
C ASP A 100 -19.00 15.15 -12.62
N LYS A 101 -17.75 14.87 -13.02
CA LYS A 101 -16.83 14.05 -12.22
C LYS A 101 -15.82 14.98 -11.54
N GLY A 102 -15.72 14.90 -10.20
CA GLY A 102 -14.85 15.75 -9.37
C GLY A 102 -13.36 15.73 -9.74
N ALA A 103 -12.94 14.77 -10.58
CA ALA A 103 -11.56 14.58 -10.99
C ALA A 103 -11.16 15.53 -12.14
N SER A 104 -10.29 16.49 -11.86
CA SER A 104 -9.67 17.33 -12.90
C SER A 104 -8.92 16.46 -13.93
N LEU A 105 -9.20 16.66 -15.22
CA LEU A 105 -8.54 15.96 -16.34
C LEU A 105 -7.01 16.14 -16.30
N GLU A 106 -6.53 17.30 -15.87
CA GLU A 106 -5.11 17.58 -15.74
C GLU A 106 -4.45 16.65 -14.71
N VAL A 107 -5.09 16.49 -13.55
CA VAL A 107 -4.61 15.61 -12.48
C VAL A 107 -4.66 14.15 -12.92
N ALA A 108 -5.75 13.71 -13.54
CA ALA A 108 -5.88 12.35 -14.04
C ALA A 108 -4.82 12.02 -15.10
N SER A 109 -4.54 12.98 -16.00
CA SER A 109 -3.52 12.84 -17.03
C SER A 109 -2.11 12.75 -16.43
N LEU A 110 -1.81 13.59 -15.43
CA LEU A 110 -0.53 13.54 -14.71
C LEU A 110 -0.33 12.19 -14.01
N LEU A 111 -1.36 11.69 -13.32
CA LEU A 111 -1.32 10.37 -12.67
C LEU A 111 -1.13 9.25 -13.69
N TYR A 112 -1.84 9.29 -14.81
CA TYR A 112 -1.72 8.27 -15.86
C TYR A 112 -0.30 8.21 -16.45
N ASN A 113 0.31 9.38 -16.68
CA ASN A 113 1.61 9.50 -17.33
C ASN A 113 2.79 9.29 -16.36
N SER A 114 2.62 9.54 -15.06
CA SER A 114 3.68 9.38 -14.07
C SER A 114 3.49 8.12 -13.23
N THR A 115 4.16 7.03 -13.63
CA THR A 115 4.15 5.77 -12.87
C THR A 115 4.59 5.96 -11.42
N TYR A 116 5.60 6.82 -11.17
CA TYR A 116 6.09 7.11 -9.81
C TYR A 116 5.02 7.76 -8.93
N ILE A 117 4.37 8.84 -9.42
CA ILE A 117 3.34 9.54 -8.65
C ILE A 117 2.16 8.61 -8.42
N LEU A 118 1.70 7.92 -9.46
CA LEU A 118 0.58 7.00 -9.35
C LEU A 118 0.84 5.88 -8.35
N PHE A 119 2.02 5.25 -8.41
CA PHE A 119 2.36 4.20 -7.46
C PHE A 119 2.51 4.73 -6.03
N SER A 120 3.06 5.93 -5.86
CA SER A 120 3.14 6.59 -4.55
C SER A 120 1.76 6.83 -3.95
N VAL A 121 0.79 7.30 -4.75
CA VAL A 121 -0.59 7.50 -4.31
C VAL A 121 -1.27 6.15 -4.01
N CYS A 122 -0.99 5.11 -4.79
CA CYS A 122 -1.46 3.75 -4.48
C CYS A 122 -0.92 3.24 -3.13
N LEU A 123 0.34 3.53 -2.78
CA LEU A 123 0.91 3.19 -1.47
C LEU A 123 0.20 3.95 -0.34
N VAL A 124 -0.11 5.23 -0.53
CA VAL A 124 -0.87 6.03 0.44
C VAL A 124 -2.26 5.43 0.67
N VAL A 125 -3.02 5.23 -0.40
CA VAL A 125 -4.41 4.72 -0.35
C VAL A 125 -4.46 3.33 0.27
N THR A 126 -3.61 2.41 -0.19
CA THR A 126 -3.59 1.04 0.35
C THR A 126 -3.10 0.97 1.79
N SER A 127 -2.14 1.82 2.18
CA SER A 127 -1.73 1.94 3.58
C SER A 127 -2.89 2.41 4.45
N LYS A 128 -3.66 3.41 4.01
CA LYS A 128 -4.84 3.88 4.73
C LYS A 128 -5.96 2.87 4.82
N TYR A 129 -6.11 2.06 3.76
CA TYR A 129 -7.15 1.05 3.69
C TYR A 129 -6.84 -0.19 4.56
N LEU A 130 -5.58 -0.63 4.59
CA LEU A 130 -5.19 -1.89 5.23
C LEU A 130 -4.62 -1.73 6.64
N ILE A 131 -4.13 -0.55 7.02
CA ILE A 131 -3.48 -0.31 8.31
C ILE A 131 -4.40 0.54 9.20
N ASP A 132 -4.80 -0.01 10.35
CA ASP A 132 -5.64 0.69 11.34
C ASP A 132 -5.07 2.05 11.78
N ARG A 133 -3.74 2.13 11.88
CA ARG A 133 -2.99 3.34 12.25
C ARG A 133 -2.15 3.84 11.09
N SER A 134 -2.81 4.29 10.04
CA SER A 134 -2.14 4.89 8.88
C SER A 134 -1.71 6.34 9.14
N TYR A 135 -0.70 6.79 8.41
CA TYR A 135 -0.27 8.19 8.46
C TYR A 135 -1.29 9.13 7.82
N ILE A 136 -1.43 10.32 8.39
CA ILE A 136 -2.18 11.43 7.78
C ILE A 136 -1.45 11.97 6.54
N ASN A 137 -2.17 12.65 5.64
CA ASN A 137 -1.58 13.18 4.41
C ASN A 137 -0.44 14.18 4.61
N ARG A 138 -0.42 14.91 5.73
CA ARG A 138 0.73 15.76 6.06
C ARG A 138 2.03 14.95 6.19
N THR A 139 1.97 13.80 6.84
CA THR A 139 3.13 12.93 7.03
C THR A 139 3.50 12.25 5.72
N TRP A 140 2.52 11.77 4.94
CA TRP A 140 2.77 11.21 3.62
C TRP A 140 3.42 12.21 2.66
N ALA A 141 2.90 13.44 2.61
CA ALA A 141 3.48 14.53 1.82
C ALA A 141 4.96 14.76 2.17
N ASN A 142 5.30 14.73 3.47
CA ASN A 142 6.69 14.86 3.93
C ASN A 142 7.56 13.65 3.57
N ILE A 143 7.01 12.43 3.55
CA ILE A 143 7.76 11.22 3.16
C ILE A 143 8.03 11.22 1.66
N LEU A 144 7.02 11.57 0.87
CA LEU A 144 7.05 11.58 -0.60
C LEU A 144 7.75 12.82 -1.17
N MET A 145 8.01 13.84 -0.36
CA MET A 145 8.49 15.16 -0.79
C MET A 145 7.55 15.81 -1.83
N ILE A 146 6.24 15.66 -1.63
CA ILE A 146 5.20 16.24 -2.48
C ILE A 146 4.42 17.28 -1.68
N ASN A 147 3.94 18.34 -2.34
CA ASN A 147 3.06 19.30 -1.69
C ASN A 147 1.79 18.62 -1.15
N LYS A 148 1.41 18.90 0.11
CA LYS A 148 0.23 18.29 0.75
C LYS A 148 -1.06 18.50 -0.04
N ARG A 149 -1.26 19.69 -0.64
CA ARG A 149 -2.45 19.99 -1.44
C ARG A 149 -2.48 19.11 -2.70
N ALA A 150 -1.37 19.03 -3.42
CA ALA A 150 -1.24 18.16 -4.59
C ALA A 150 -1.48 16.68 -4.21
N LEU A 151 -0.92 16.20 -3.10
CA LEU A 151 -1.15 14.83 -2.64
C LEU A 151 -2.64 14.56 -2.35
N ASN A 152 -3.33 15.51 -1.72
CA ASN A 152 -4.78 15.39 -1.48
C ASN A 152 -5.55 15.32 -2.80
N GLU A 153 -5.22 16.17 -3.78
CA GLU A 153 -5.84 16.18 -5.11
C GLU A 153 -5.60 14.87 -5.86
N TYR A 154 -4.38 14.34 -5.80
CA TYR A 154 -4.02 13.07 -6.40
C TYR A 154 -4.77 11.90 -5.78
N GLU A 155 -4.84 11.86 -4.46
CA GLU A 155 -5.60 10.83 -3.73
C GLU A 155 -7.09 10.89 -4.09
N MET A 156 -7.69 12.08 -4.06
CA MET A 156 -9.11 12.24 -4.39
C MET A 156 -9.40 11.86 -5.84
N CYS A 157 -8.59 12.34 -6.78
CA CYS A 157 -8.73 12.00 -8.20
C CYS A 157 -8.65 10.50 -8.43
N LEU A 158 -7.68 9.81 -7.81
CA LEU A 158 -7.56 8.37 -7.93
C LEU A 158 -8.79 7.65 -7.38
N LEU A 159 -9.27 8.03 -6.19
CA LEU A 159 -10.45 7.42 -5.58
C LEU A 159 -11.71 7.62 -6.43
N GLU A 160 -11.92 8.81 -6.98
CA GLU A 160 -13.07 9.10 -7.84
C GLU A 160 -13.03 8.32 -9.16
N VAL A 161 -11.86 8.23 -9.80
CA VAL A 161 -11.68 7.42 -11.03
C VAL A 161 -11.95 5.94 -10.76
N LEU A 162 -11.63 5.47 -9.55
CA LEU A 162 -11.91 4.11 -9.10
C LEU A 162 -13.33 3.91 -8.56
N ASP A 163 -14.19 4.94 -8.55
CA ASP A 163 -15.52 4.88 -7.93
C ASP A 163 -15.44 4.41 -6.46
N TYR A 164 -14.37 4.81 -5.76
CA TYR A 164 -14.02 4.38 -4.40
C TYR A 164 -13.87 2.86 -4.21
N ARG A 165 -13.77 2.08 -5.30
CA ARG A 165 -13.58 0.63 -5.27
C ARG A 165 -12.10 0.28 -5.18
N ILE A 166 -11.58 0.32 -3.96
CA ILE A 166 -10.17 0.00 -3.64
C ILE A 166 -9.97 -1.43 -3.15
N ASN A 167 -10.99 -2.28 -3.27
CA ASN A 167 -10.97 -3.66 -2.81
C ASN A 167 -9.88 -4.45 -3.53
N VAL A 168 -8.92 -4.96 -2.77
CA VAL A 168 -7.90 -5.88 -3.28
C VAL A 168 -8.40 -7.30 -3.06
N SER A 169 -8.79 -7.96 -4.15
CA SER A 169 -9.28 -9.35 -4.10
C SER A 169 -8.14 -10.36 -4.23
N MET A 170 -8.37 -11.58 -3.74
CA MET A 170 -7.41 -12.68 -3.92
C MET A 170 -7.26 -13.03 -5.40
N VAL A 171 -8.36 -12.98 -6.16
CA VAL A 171 -8.38 -13.24 -7.60
C VAL A 171 -7.54 -12.22 -8.36
N SER A 172 -7.69 -10.92 -8.05
CA SER A 172 -6.91 -9.86 -8.70
C SER A 172 -5.41 -9.98 -8.39
N MET A 173 -5.04 -10.33 -7.16
CA MET A 173 -3.64 -10.57 -6.82
C MET A 173 -3.07 -11.83 -7.51
N ASN A 174 -3.82 -12.93 -7.58
CA ASN A 174 -3.39 -14.14 -8.27
C ASN A 174 -3.12 -13.88 -9.76
N SER A 175 -4.03 -13.17 -10.45
CA SER A 175 -3.85 -12.84 -11.88
C SER A 175 -2.61 -11.98 -12.12
N ILE A 176 -2.26 -11.09 -11.20
CA ILE A 176 -1.03 -10.29 -11.31
C ILE A 176 0.21 -11.15 -11.11
N ILE A 177 0.17 -12.09 -10.17
CA ILE A 177 1.27 -13.02 -9.95
C ILE A 177 1.49 -13.89 -11.19
N GLU A 178 0.41 -14.42 -11.78
CA GLU A 178 0.47 -15.17 -13.03
C GLU A 178 1.10 -14.34 -14.15
N LYS A 179 0.70 -13.08 -14.33
CA LYS A 179 1.33 -12.18 -15.32
C LYS A 179 2.82 -11.93 -15.05
N ILE A 180 3.22 -11.80 -13.78
CA ILE A 180 4.63 -11.65 -13.39
C ILE A 180 5.40 -12.96 -13.66
N GLU A 181 4.78 -14.12 -13.39
CA GLU A 181 5.35 -15.45 -13.66
C GLU A 181 5.56 -15.67 -15.17
N GLU A 182 4.56 -15.33 -16.01
CA GLU A 182 4.62 -15.41 -17.47
C GLU A 182 5.73 -14.54 -18.05
N THR A 183 5.93 -13.33 -17.49
CA THR A 183 7.01 -12.42 -17.91
C THR A 183 8.41 -12.97 -17.56
N ASP A 184 8.51 -13.83 -16.54
CA ASP A 184 9.78 -14.42 -16.05
C ASP A 184 10.14 -15.74 -16.79
N GLN A 185 9.16 -16.43 -17.39
CA GLN A 185 9.36 -17.71 -18.10
C GLN A 185 10.26 -17.61 -19.35
N GLY A 186 10.56 -16.39 -19.83
CA GLY A 186 11.58 -16.15 -20.86
C GLY A 186 13.02 -16.38 -20.39
N LYS A 187 13.29 -16.55 -19.08
CA LYS A 187 14.62 -16.81 -18.52
C LYS A 187 14.58 -18.09 -17.66
N LYS A 188 15.23 -19.13 -18.17
CA LYS A 188 15.28 -20.54 -17.72
C LYS A 188 15.09 -20.85 -16.21
N GLU A 189 14.37 -21.96 -16.04
CA GLU A 189 14.36 -23.02 -15.01
C GLU A 189 13.29 -23.06 -13.90
N LYS A 190 12.57 -24.20 -13.92
CA LYS A 190 11.45 -24.69 -13.10
C LYS A 190 11.83 -24.96 -11.64
N ARG A 191 12.32 -23.97 -10.91
CA ARG A 191 12.23 -23.97 -9.44
C ARG A 191 11.27 -22.88 -9.03
N GLU A 192 10.22 -23.24 -8.29
CA GLU A 192 9.26 -22.27 -7.75
C GLU A 192 10.05 -21.20 -6.98
N ASN A 193 10.11 -20.01 -7.60
CA ASN A 193 10.98 -18.93 -7.17
C ASN A 193 10.63 -18.65 -5.70
N LYS A 194 11.65 -18.58 -4.83
CA LYS A 194 11.47 -18.28 -3.39
C LYS A 194 10.59 -17.05 -3.18
N PHE A 195 10.64 -16.12 -4.13
CA PHE A 195 9.73 -14.99 -4.28
C PHE A 195 8.24 -15.38 -4.32
N PHE A 196 7.81 -16.23 -5.25
CA PHE A 196 6.40 -16.63 -5.42
C PHE A 196 5.86 -17.40 -4.22
N ARG A 197 6.68 -18.27 -3.61
CA ARG A 197 6.32 -18.93 -2.35
C ARG A 197 6.04 -17.94 -1.22
N ASN A 198 6.85 -16.89 -1.11
CA ASN A 198 6.63 -15.86 -0.09
C ASN A 198 5.38 -15.01 -0.39
N ILE A 199 5.11 -14.67 -1.65
CA ILE A 199 3.89 -13.95 -2.02
C ILE A 199 2.64 -14.79 -1.73
N LYS A 200 2.61 -16.07 -2.13
CA LYS A 200 1.51 -16.99 -1.82
C LYS A 200 1.26 -17.09 -0.31
N ARG A 201 2.33 -17.12 0.49
CA ARG A 201 2.23 -17.09 1.96
C ARG A 201 1.60 -15.79 2.47
N ILE A 202 2.01 -14.63 1.95
CA ILE A 202 1.42 -13.32 2.31
C ILE A 202 -0.06 -13.28 1.94
N MET A 203 -0.42 -13.72 0.73
CA MET A 203 -1.82 -13.79 0.30
C MET A 203 -2.66 -14.69 1.19
N SER A 204 -2.12 -15.85 1.59
CA SER A 204 -2.81 -16.72 2.54
C SER A 204 -3.05 -16.04 3.89
N CYS A 205 -2.18 -15.12 4.32
CA CYS A 205 -2.37 -14.35 5.54
C CYS A 205 -3.41 -13.24 5.36
N LEU A 206 -3.42 -12.56 4.21
CA LEU A 206 -4.38 -11.50 3.87
C LEU A 206 -5.82 -12.00 3.80
N PHE A 207 -6.02 -13.17 3.21
CA PHE A 207 -7.36 -13.69 2.88
C PHE A 207 -7.81 -14.82 3.79
N LYS A 208 -7.08 -15.11 4.87
CA LYS A 208 -7.32 -16.25 5.77
C LYS A 208 -8.71 -16.25 6.43
N ASN A 209 -9.37 -15.10 6.47
CA ASN A 209 -10.67 -14.91 7.12
C ASN A 209 -11.80 -14.51 6.16
N ILE A 210 -11.60 -14.57 4.84
CA ILE A 210 -12.68 -14.36 3.87
C ILE A 210 -13.24 -15.74 3.50
N ARG A 211 -14.23 -16.21 4.26
CA ARG A 211 -15.09 -17.34 3.92
C ARG A 211 -16.53 -16.90 4.03
#